data_AF-A0AA88WES1-F1
#
_entry.id   AF-A0AA88WES1-F1
#
_cell.length_a   1.000
_cell.length_b   1.000
_cell.length_c   1.000
_cell.angle_alpha   90.00
_cell.angle_beta   90.00
_cell.angle_gamma   90.00
#
_symmetry.space_group_name_H-M   'P 1'
#
loop_
_entity.id
_entity.type
_entity.pdbx_description
1 polymer ?
#
loop_
_entity_poly.entity_id
_entity_poly.type
_entity_poly.pdbx_seq_one_letter_code
_entity_poly.pdbx_strand_id
1 'polypeptide(L)'
;MRCVPKGKYDAIIVDSSDPVGPAQELVERPFFETIARALRPGGVLCNMAESMWLHTHLIQDMLSICRGIFRGAVHYAWASVPTYPSGVIGFLICSTDGPPVDFKNPINPIEKLDGALNHRRELRVYNS
;
A
#
# COMPACT_ATOMS: atom_id res chain seq x y z
N MET A 1 -10.83 12.46 1.93
CA MET A 1 -9.52 13.00 1.48
C MET A 1 -9.59 14.24 0.60
N ARG A 2 -10.69 14.55 -0.11
CA ARG A 2 -10.70 15.65 -1.10
C ARG A 2 -10.36 17.04 -0.51
N CYS A 3 -10.66 17.28 0.76
CA CYS A 3 -10.37 18.55 1.45
C CYS A 3 -9.10 18.55 2.33
N VAL A 4 -8.24 17.53 2.22
CA VAL A 4 -7.01 17.47 3.04
C VAL A 4 -5.92 18.37 2.40
N PRO A 5 -5.16 19.13 3.21
CA PRO A 5 -4.00 19.86 2.72
C PRO A 5 -2.99 18.95 1.98
N LYS A 6 -2.35 19.49 0.94
CA LYS A 6 -1.28 18.79 0.24
C LYS A 6 -0.17 18.41 1.21
N GLY A 7 0.35 17.20 1.12
CA GLY A 7 1.52 16.77 1.91
C GLY A 7 1.27 16.56 3.40
N LYS A 8 0.02 16.34 3.81
CA LYS A 8 -0.36 16.22 5.22
C LYS A 8 0.06 14.91 5.88
N TYR A 9 0.13 13.81 5.12
CA TYR A 9 0.34 12.47 5.66
C TYR A 9 1.71 11.88 5.29
N ASP A 10 2.32 11.17 6.25
CA ASP A 10 3.51 10.34 6.03
C ASP A 10 3.18 9.05 5.28
N ALA A 11 2.08 8.41 5.67
CA ALA A 11 1.64 7.14 5.13
C ALA A 11 0.11 7.11 4.99
N ILE A 12 -0.37 6.41 3.96
CA ILE A 12 -1.77 6.09 3.75
C ILE A 12 -1.88 4.57 3.54
N ILE A 13 -2.73 3.92 4.31
CA ILE A 13 -3.06 2.49 4.18
C ILE A 13 -4.51 2.40 3.74
N VAL A 14 -4.75 1.72 2.61
CA VAL A 14 -6.08 1.48 2.07
C VAL A 14 -6.43 0.02 2.31
N ASP A 15 -7.23 -0.19 3.34
CA ASP A 15 -7.85 -1.46 3.72
C ASP A 15 -9.29 -1.44 3.21
N SER A 16 -9.51 -1.97 2.02
CA SER A 16 -10.79 -1.96 1.33
C SER A 16 -11.23 -3.35 0.92
N SER A 17 -12.54 -3.54 0.77
CA SER A 17 -13.10 -4.74 0.13
C SER A 17 -12.76 -4.79 -1.36
N ASP A 18 -13.02 -5.96 -1.98
CA ASP A 18 -12.88 -6.19 -3.42
C ASP A 18 -13.54 -5.06 -4.24
N PRO A 19 -12.97 -4.68 -5.41
CA PRO A 19 -13.39 -3.52 -6.20
C PRO A 19 -14.67 -3.81 -7.01
N VAL A 20 -15.74 -4.16 -6.29
CA VAL A 20 -17.08 -4.37 -6.82
C VAL A 20 -18.00 -3.27 -6.29
N GLY A 21 -18.78 -2.67 -7.17
CA GLY A 21 -19.70 -1.59 -6.79
C GLY A 21 -18.93 -0.34 -6.32
N PRO A 22 -19.27 0.25 -5.16
CA PRO A 22 -18.65 1.51 -4.71
C PRO A 22 -17.12 1.45 -4.53
N ALA A 23 -16.57 0.27 -4.29
CA ALA A 23 -15.13 0.08 -4.10
C ALA A 23 -14.32 0.15 -5.41
N GLN A 24 -14.98 0.11 -6.57
CA GLN A 24 -14.32 0.24 -7.87
C GLN A 24 -13.58 1.58 -8.02
N GLU A 25 -14.09 2.67 -7.42
CA GLU A 25 -13.41 3.97 -7.44
C GLU A 25 -12.02 3.92 -6.79
N LEU A 26 -11.78 2.97 -5.87
CA LEU A 26 -10.54 2.84 -5.10
C LEU A 26 -9.40 2.20 -5.90
N VAL A 27 -9.67 1.72 -7.12
CA VAL A 27 -8.65 1.18 -8.03
C VAL A 27 -8.44 2.08 -9.26
N GLU A 28 -9.10 3.23 -9.32
CA GLU A 28 -9.02 4.15 -10.44
C GLU A 28 -7.98 5.27 -10.24
N ARG A 29 -7.52 5.85 -11.36
CA ARG A 29 -6.54 6.95 -11.39
C ARG A 29 -6.89 8.14 -10.47
N PRO A 30 -8.13 8.68 -10.43
CA PRO A 30 -8.44 9.86 -9.61
C PRO A 30 -8.26 9.62 -8.11
N PHE A 31 -8.45 8.38 -7.67
CA PHE A 31 -8.23 7.99 -6.28
C PHE A 31 -6.73 8.03 -5.94
N PHE A 32 -5.89 7.41 -6.76
CA PHE A 32 -4.44 7.43 -6.56
C PHE A 32 -3.84 8.84 -6.66
N GLU A 33 -4.36 9.71 -7.52
CA GLU A 33 -3.95 11.12 -7.59
C GLU A 33 -4.31 11.89 -6.31
N THR A 34 -5.48 11.59 -5.73
CA THR A 34 -5.91 12.16 -4.45
C THR A 34 -4.99 11.74 -3.31
N ILE A 35 -4.61 10.46 -3.27
CA ILE A 35 -3.64 9.93 -2.30
C ILE A 35 -2.28 10.58 -2.48
N ALA A 36 -1.74 10.60 -3.71
CA ALA A 36 -0.43 11.17 -4.00
C ALA A 36 -0.34 12.66 -3.60
N ARG A 37 -1.42 13.43 -3.77
CA ARG A 37 -1.51 14.82 -3.30
C ARG A 37 -1.47 14.92 -1.77
N ALA A 38 -2.16 14.02 -1.07
CA ALA A 38 -2.27 14.05 0.39
C ALA A 38 -0.98 13.58 1.09
N LEU A 39 -0.16 12.76 0.43
CA LEU A 39 1.14 12.32 0.92
C LEU A 39 2.20 13.42 0.81
N ARG A 40 3.04 13.53 1.84
CA ARG A 40 4.25 14.40 1.80
C ARG A 40 5.27 13.87 0.78
N PRO A 41 6.31 14.64 0.44
CA PRO A 41 7.44 14.10 -0.33
C PRO A 41 8.08 12.89 0.36
N GLY A 42 8.30 11.80 -0.38
CA GLY A 42 8.71 10.48 0.13
C GLY A 42 7.67 9.78 1.02
N GLY A 43 6.42 10.26 1.04
CA GLY A 43 5.32 9.62 1.73
C GLY A 43 4.87 8.36 1.00
N VAL A 44 4.29 7.40 1.73
CA VAL A 44 4.04 6.05 1.23
C VAL A 44 2.55 5.69 1.19
N LEU A 45 2.16 4.95 0.15
CA LEU A 45 0.88 4.27 0.03
C LEU A 45 1.10 2.77 0.19
N CYS A 46 0.23 2.11 0.95
CA CYS A 46 -0.01 0.67 0.87
C CYS A 46 -1.49 0.42 0.56
N ASN A 47 -1.79 -0.15 -0.60
CA ASN A 47 -3.14 -0.44 -1.06
C ASN A 47 -3.32 -1.95 -1.23
N MET A 48 -4.44 -2.52 -0.76
CA MET A 48 -4.81 -3.89 -1.11
C MET A 48 -4.92 -4.01 -2.64
N ALA A 49 -4.34 -5.06 -3.22
CA ALA A 49 -4.18 -5.18 -4.67
C ALA A 49 -4.47 -6.59 -5.18
N GLU A 50 -5.49 -7.26 -4.64
CA GLU A 50 -6.00 -8.54 -5.13
C GLU A 50 -4.98 -9.69 -5.19
N SER A 51 -5.46 -10.89 -5.56
CA SER A 51 -4.60 -12.06 -5.73
C SER A 51 -3.98 -12.14 -7.14
N MET A 52 -2.66 -12.36 -7.20
CA MET A 52 -1.94 -12.63 -8.44
C MET A 52 -2.38 -13.93 -9.14
N TRP A 53 -3.06 -14.85 -8.46
CA TRP A 53 -3.56 -16.08 -9.07
C TRP A 53 -4.89 -15.88 -9.80
N LEU A 54 -5.62 -14.81 -9.46
CA LEU A 54 -7.00 -14.60 -9.94
C LEU A 54 -7.14 -13.30 -10.76
N HIS A 55 -6.38 -12.26 -10.46
CA HIS A 55 -6.66 -10.88 -10.88
C HIS A 55 -5.44 -10.17 -11.51
N THR A 56 -4.59 -10.90 -12.24
CA THR A 56 -3.37 -10.35 -12.85
C THR A 56 -3.59 -9.11 -13.72
N HIS A 57 -4.67 -9.08 -14.50
CA HIS A 57 -5.03 -7.95 -15.36
C HIS A 57 -5.28 -6.68 -14.54
N LEU A 58 -6.11 -6.77 -13.50
CA LEU A 58 -6.41 -5.66 -12.60
C LEU A 58 -5.15 -5.18 -11.86
N ILE A 59 -4.30 -6.11 -11.42
CA ILE A 59 -3.01 -5.78 -10.79
C ILE A 59 -2.11 -5.00 -11.75
N GLN A 60 -2.03 -5.41 -13.02
CA GLN A 60 -1.25 -4.73 -14.05
C GLN A 60 -1.78 -3.32 -14.33
N ASP A 61 -3.09 -3.14 -14.36
CA ASP A 61 -3.72 -1.83 -14.55
C ASP A 61 -3.41 -0.90 -13.38
N MET A 62 -3.56 -1.37 -12.13
CA MET A 62 -3.21 -0.58 -10.94
C MET A 62 -1.72 -0.22 -10.90
N LEU A 63 -0.83 -1.16 -11.25
CA LEU A 63 0.61 -0.91 -11.37
C LEU A 63 0.91 0.15 -12.43
N SER A 64 0.25 0.08 -13.59
CA SER A 64 0.41 1.05 -14.69
C SER A 64 -0.04 2.45 -14.27
N ILE A 65 -1.21 2.55 -13.64
CA ILE A 65 -1.75 3.80 -13.10
C ILE A 65 -0.77 4.37 -12.07
N CYS A 66 -0.35 3.58 -11.10
CA CYS A 66 0.54 4.04 -10.03
C CYS A 66 1.91 4.46 -10.54
N ARG A 67 2.52 3.75 -11.49
CA ARG A 67 3.78 4.17 -12.14
C ARG A 67 3.64 5.50 -12.90
N GLY A 68 2.45 5.81 -13.38
CA GLY A 68 2.15 7.10 -14.01
C GLY A 68 2.03 8.26 -13.01
N ILE A 69 1.65 7.99 -11.76
CA ILE A 69 1.33 9.01 -10.74
C ILE A 69 2.50 9.18 -9.75
N PHE A 70 2.96 8.07 -9.17
CA PHE A 70 4.02 8.03 -8.16
C PHE A 70 5.38 8.06 -8.86
N ARG A 71 6.22 9.04 -8.48
CA ARG A 71 7.56 9.22 -9.03
C ARG A 71 8.68 8.61 -8.18
N GLY A 72 8.34 8.08 -7.01
CA GLY A 72 9.23 7.28 -6.20
C GLY A 72 9.16 5.79 -6.57
N ALA A 73 9.31 4.92 -5.56
CA ALA A 73 9.25 3.48 -5.75
C ALA A 73 7.80 2.99 -5.94
N VAL A 74 7.59 2.01 -6.82
CA VAL A 74 6.29 1.34 -7.02
C VAL A 74 6.53 -0.16 -7.12
N HIS A 75 6.00 -0.92 -6.15
CA HIS A 75 6.17 -2.37 -6.06
C HIS A 75 4.85 -3.07 -5.74
N TYR A 76 4.83 -4.36 -6.04
CA TYR A 76 3.80 -5.29 -5.60
C TYR A 76 4.43 -6.28 -4.63
N ALA A 77 3.81 -6.45 -3.48
CA ALA A 77 4.12 -7.48 -2.49
C ALA A 77 2.90 -8.37 -2.30
N TRP A 78 3.07 -9.54 -1.68
CA TRP A 78 1.96 -10.43 -1.37
C TRP A 78 2.22 -11.18 -0.06
N ALA A 79 1.13 -11.67 0.54
CA ALA A 79 1.21 -12.50 1.74
C ALA A 79 0.19 -13.65 1.68
N SER A 80 0.44 -14.71 2.45
CA SER A 80 -0.51 -15.80 2.62
C SER A 80 -1.59 -15.42 3.62
N VAL A 81 -2.84 -15.54 3.20
CA VAL A 81 -4.03 -15.38 4.04
C VAL A 81 -4.99 -16.51 3.66
N PRO A 82 -4.99 -17.64 4.41
CA PRO A 82 -5.67 -18.87 3.99
C PRO A 82 -7.18 -18.72 3.72
N THR A 83 -7.83 -17.76 4.38
CA THR A 83 -9.27 -17.51 4.24
C THR A 83 -9.63 -16.57 3.10
N TYR A 84 -8.65 -15.95 2.44
CA TYR A 84 -8.89 -15.13 1.25
C TYR A 84 -8.98 -16.04 0.00
N PRO A 85 -9.70 -15.61 -1.05
CA PRO A 85 -9.71 -16.31 -2.33
C PRO A 85 -8.28 -16.62 -2.80
N SER A 86 -8.02 -17.84 -3.27
CA SER A 86 -6.69 -18.38 -3.62
C SER A 86 -5.65 -18.50 -2.49
N GLY A 87 -5.99 -18.15 -1.25
CA GLY A 87 -5.10 -18.26 -0.08
C GLY A 87 -4.00 -17.20 0.01
N VAL A 88 -4.03 -16.19 -0.87
CA VAL A 88 -3.06 -15.08 -0.91
C VAL A 88 -3.75 -13.75 -1.18
N ILE A 89 -3.13 -12.66 -0.73
CA ILE A 89 -3.53 -11.29 -1.04
C ILE A 89 -2.31 -10.45 -1.41
N GLY A 90 -2.51 -9.54 -2.36
CA GLY A 90 -1.51 -8.60 -2.83
C GLY A 90 -1.60 -7.23 -2.19
N PHE A 91 -0.48 -6.52 -2.22
CA PHE A 91 -0.36 -5.15 -1.77
C PHE A 91 0.44 -4.36 -2.81
N LEU A 92 -0.14 -3.24 -3.26
CA LEU A 92 0.55 -2.25 -4.05
C LEU A 92 1.15 -1.21 -3.11
N ILE A 93 2.47 -1.08 -3.15
CA ILE A 93 3.22 -0.14 -2.31
C ILE A 93 3.91 0.90 -3.19
N CYS A 94 3.66 2.17 -2.89
CA CYS A 94 4.13 3.30 -3.70
C CYS A 94 4.74 4.37 -2.81
N SER A 95 5.73 5.11 -3.30
CA SER A 95 6.20 6.35 -2.67
C SER A 95 6.09 7.54 -3.62
N THR A 96 5.78 8.71 -3.08
CA THR A 96 5.83 9.97 -3.84
C THR A 96 7.28 10.37 -4.13
N ASP A 97 7.45 11.37 -5.00
CA ASP A 97 8.75 12.02 -5.20
C ASP A 97 9.30 12.58 -3.88
N GLY A 98 10.62 12.59 -3.71
CA GLY A 98 11.28 13.02 -2.48
C GLY A 98 12.35 12.04 -2.00
N PRO A 99 12.57 11.91 -0.67
CA PRO A 99 13.53 10.94 -0.14
C PRO A 99 13.26 9.52 -0.66
N PRO A 100 14.29 8.79 -1.10
CA PRO A 100 14.11 7.45 -1.65
C PRO A 100 13.58 6.49 -0.59
N VAL A 101 12.66 5.62 -1.00
CA VAL A 101 12.06 4.59 -0.16
C VAL A 101 12.41 3.22 -0.73
N ASP A 102 13.11 2.40 0.06
CA ASP A 102 13.36 1.00 -0.24
C ASP A 102 12.38 0.12 0.53
N PHE A 103 11.36 -0.38 -0.16
CA PHE A 103 10.37 -1.26 0.43
C PHE A 103 10.86 -2.68 0.68
N LYS A 104 11.96 -3.10 0.06
CA LYS A 104 12.50 -4.46 0.22
C LYS A 104 13.35 -4.60 1.48
N ASN A 105 13.93 -3.49 1.94
CA ASN A 105 14.81 -3.46 3.11
C ASN A 105 14.24 -2.48 4.15
N PRO A 106 13.42 -2.94 5.12
CA PRO A 106 12.78 -2.06 6.08
C PRO A 106 13.80 -1.33 6.96
N ILE A 107 13.77 0.00 6.96
CA ILE A 107 14.73 0.84 7.71
C ILE A 107 14.54 0.81 9.22
N ASN A 108 13.34 0.42 9.68
CA ASN A 108 12.95 0.40 11.08
C ASN A 108 12.05 -0.82 11.37
N PRO A 109 12.62 -2.03 11.36
CA PRO A 109 11.87 -3.26 11.59
C PRO A 109 11.33 -3.29 13.02
N ILE A 110 10.07 -3.68 13.17
CA ILE A 110 9.32 -3.55 14.43
C ILE A 110 9.91 -4.41 15.56
N GLU A 111 10.60 -5.49 15.23
CA GLU A 111 11.29 -6.38 16.17
C GLU A 111 12.46 -5.69 16.86
N LYS A 112 13.03 -4.66 16.23
CA LYS A 112 14.18 -3.89 16.74
C LYS A 112 13.76 -2.58 17.42
N LEU A 113 12.46 -2.30 17.50
CA LEU A 113 11.94 -1.08 18.09
C LEU A 113 11.70 -1.24 19.59
N ASP A 114 12.45 -0.48 20.39
CA ASP A 114 12.27 -0.43 21.83
C ASP A 114 10.83 -0.03 22.20
N GLY A 115 10.16 -0.92 22.94
CA GLY A 115 8.80 -0.71 23.41
C GLY A 115 7.68 -0.99 22.42
N ALA A 116 7.97 -1.41 21.18
CA ALA A 116 6.93 -1.79 20.21
C ALA A 116 6.07 -2.97 20.70
N LEU A 117 6.65 -3.87 21.51
CA LEU A 117 5.96 -5.02 22.10
C LEU A 117 5.38 -4.75 23.50
N ASN A 118 5.62 -3.57 24.09
CA ASN A 118 5.19 -3.27 25.46
C ASN A 118 3.67 -3.06 25.59
N HIS A 119 2.98 -2.74 24.50
CA HIS A 119 1.55 -2.40 24.50
C HIS A 119 0.68 -3.29 23.60
N ARG A 120 1.26 -4.28 22.90
CA ARG A 120 0.52 -5.21 22.03
C ARG A 120 1.05 -6.64 22.15
N ARG A 121 0.17 -7.60 21.86
CA ARG A 121 0.51 -9.03 21.73
C ARG A 121 1.68 -9.22 20.76
N GLU A 122 2.52 -10.20 21.07
CA GLU A 122 3.61 -10.70 20.22
C GLU A 122 3.18 -10.80 18.74
N LEU A 123 4.06 -10.36 17.83
CA LEU A 123 3.83 -10.45 16.38
C LEU A 123 3.68 -11.92 15.98
N ARG A 124 2.62 -12.22 15.23
CA ARG A 124 2.30 -13.61 14.83
C ARG A 124 2.70 -13.96 13.41
N VAL A 125 2.90 -12.95 12.54
CA VAL A 125 3.08 -13.17 11.09
C VAL A 125 4.23 -12.34 10.52
N TYR A 126 4.22 -11.02 10.70
CA TYR A 126 5.25 -10.13 10.15
C TYR A 126 6.62 -10.35 10.81
N ASN A 127 7.69 -10.29 10.00
CA ASN A 127 9.09 -10.19 10.40
C ASN A 127 9.94 -9.54 9.29
N SER A 128 11.16 -9.10 9.63
CA SER A 128 12.14 -8.46 8.74
C SER A 128 13.03 -9.43 7.97
#